data_AF-A0A1C0YLQ6-F1
#
_entry.id   AF-A0A1C0YLQ6-F1
#
_cell.length_a   1.000
_cell.length_b   1.000
_cell.length_c   1.000
_cell.angle_alpha   90.00
_cell.angle_beta   90.00
_cell.angle_gamma   90.00
#
_symmetry.space_group_name_H-M   'P 1'
#
loop_
_entity.id
_entity.type
_entity.pdbx_description
1 polymer ?
#
loop_
_entity_poly.entity_id
_entity_poly.type
_entity_poly.pdbx_seq_one_letter_code
_entity_poly.pdbx_strand_id
1 'polypeptide(L)'
;MAKQYKVGDVLTGKVTGVQPYGAFVALDEQTQGLVHISEITYGFVKNVGELLHVGQDVNVKVLEIDEAAQKISLSIRALQEKPQVKRRDAMPRKTLQDHVNESDANGFNSLKDKLQEWIEQSGQ
;
A
#
# COMPACT_ATOMS: atom_id res chain seq x y z
N MET A 1 1.63 -18.86 17.45
CA MET A 1 1.43 -19.46 16.11
C MET A 1 2.44 -18.80 15.19
N ALA A 2 3.38 -19.55 14.61
CA ALA A 2 4.39 -18.96 13.73
C ALA A 2 3.73 -18.52 12.42
N LYS A 3 3.79 -17.23 12.11
CA LYS A 3 3.28 -16.67 10.85
C LYS A 3 4.14 -17.26 9.72
N GLN A 4 3.55 -18.12 8.89
CA GLN A 4 4.24 -18.75 7.78
C GLN A 4 4.45 -17.71 6.67
N TYR A 5 5.66 -17.15 6.60
CA TYR A 5 6.07 -16.33 5.47
C TYR A 5 6.35 -17.24 4.26
N LYS A 6 6.05 -16.75 3.05
CA LYS A 6 6.39 -17.42 1.79
C LYS A 6 7.31 -16.52 0.98
N VAL A 7 8.21 -17.13 0.23
CA VAL A 7 9.02 -16.40 -0.75
C VAL A 7 8.10 -15.78 -1.79
N GLY A 8 8.30 -14.50 -2.09
CA GLY A 8 7.51 -13.71 -3.03
C GLY A 8 6.37 -12.91 -2.39
N ASP A 9 6.06 -13.12 -1.12
CA ASP A 9 5.03 -12.36 -0.42
C ASP A 9 5.45 -10.90 -0.22
N VAL A 10 4.46 -10.00 -0.19
CA VAL A 10 4.66 -8.56 0.02
C VAL A 10 4.16 -8.21 1.41
N LEU A 11 5.06 -7.73 2.25
CA LEU A 11 4.81 -7.41 3.64
C LEU A 11 5.06 -5.92 3.88
N THR A 12 4.45 -5.38 4.94
CA THR A 12 4.77 -4.04 5.44
C THR A 12 5.52 -4.21 6.74
N GLY A 13 6.66 -3.54 6.88
CA GLY A 13 7.48 -3.59 8.08
C GLY A 13 8.05 -2.23 8.43
N LYS A 14 8.53 -2.10 9.67
CA LYS A 14 9.09 -0.86 10.19
C LYS A 14 10.61 -0.91 10.15
N VAL A 15 11.24 0.12 9.58
CA VAL A 15 12.70 0.25 9.56
C VAL A 15 13.20 0.43 10.99
N THR A 16 13.99 -0.50 11.50
CA THR A 16 14.59 -0.43 12.85
C THR A 16 16.00 0.12 12.84
N GLY A 17 16.68 0.07 11.70
CA GLY A 17 18.04 0.53 11.56
C GLY A 17 18.46 0.65 10.11
N VAL A 18 19.35 1.60 9.84
CA VAL A 18 19.93 1.81 8.52
C VAL A 18 21.44 1.74 8.63
N GLN A 19 22.06 1.00 7.72
CA GLN A 19 23.49 0.76 7.64
C GLN A 19 24.00 1.04 6.23
N PRO A 20 25.32 1.26 6.04
CA PRO A 20 25.88 1.55 4.73
C PRO A 20 25.68 0.40 3.72
N TYR A 21 25.48 -0.84 4.19
CA TYR A 21 25.23 -2.00 3.34
C TYR A 21 23.75 -2.35 3.17
N GLY A 22 22.83 -1.69 3.87
CA GLY A 22 21.42 -2.05 3.83
C GLY A 22 20.55 -1.43 4.93
N ALA A 23 19.32 -1.91 5.06
CA ALA A 23 18.39 -1.49 6.10
C ALA A 23 17.75 -2.70 6.78
N PHE A 24 17.57 -2.61 8.10
CA PHE A 24 16.83 -3.59 8.87
C PHE A 24 15.38 -3.18 8.97
N VAL A 25 14.49 -4.13 8.68
CA VAL A 25 13.05 -3.94 8.71
C VAL A 25 12.45 -5.01 9.63
N ALA A 26 11.80 -4.59 10.71
CA ALA A 26 11.03 -5.47 11.56
C ALA A 26 9.66 -5.74 10.91
N LEU A 27 9.36 -7.02 10.67
CA LEU A 27 8.08 -7.47 10.11
C LEU A 27 7.11 -7.89 11.22
N ASP A 28 7.65 -8.43 12.30
CA ASP A 28 6.93 -8.97 13.47
C ASP A 28 7.80 -8.84 14.73
N GLU A 29 7.26 -9.18 15.89
CA GLU A 29 7.92 -9.03 17.19
C GLU A 29 9.19 -9.89 17.31
N GLN A 30 9.22 -11.04 16.60
CA GLN A 30 10.34 -11.99 16.62
C GLN A 30 11.06 -12.13 15.27
N THR A 31 10.59 -11.45 14.22
CA THR A 31 11.12 -11.63 12.86
C THR A 31 11.65 -10.31 12.31
N GLN A 32 12.96 -10.29 12.03
CA GLN A 32 13.63 -9.18 11.37
C GLN A 32 14.09 -9.58 9.97
N GLY A 33 13.89 -8.68 9.03
CA GLY A 33 14.44 -8.80 7.69
C GLY A 33 15.54 -7.78 7.41
N LEU A 34 16.42 -8.16 6.49
CA LEU A 34 17.48 -7.30 5.98
C LEU A 34 17.19 -6.98 4.52
N VAL A 35 17.16 -5.70 4.19
CA VAL A 35 17.16 -5.21 2.82
C VAL A 35 18.59 -4.84 2.45
N HIS A 36 19.17 -5.52 1.47
CA HIS A 36 20.50 -5.19 0.98
C HIS A 36 20.49 -3.87 0.19
N ILE A 37 21.57 -3.09 0.19
CA ILE A 37 21.64 -1.80 -0.53
C ILE A 37 21.25 -1.93 -2.02
N SER A 38 21.66 -3.02 -2.66
CA SER A 38 21.32 -3.32 -4.07
C SER A 38 19.84 -3.64 -4.28
N GLU A 39 19.11 -3.99 -3.22
CA GLU A 39 17.68 -4.28 -3.21
C GLU A 39 16.83 -3.07 -2.77
N ILE A 40 17.45 -1.94 -2.43
CA ILE A 40 16.73 -0.71 -2.06
C ILE A 40 16.27 0.05 -3.31
N THR A 41 17.16 0.21 -4.30
CA THR A 41 16.86 0.89 -5.57
C THR A 41 17.77 0.38 -6.68
N TYR A 42 17.39 0.64 -7.94
CA TYR A 42 18.17 0.30 -9.14
C TYR A 42 19.37 1.24 -9.38
N GLY A 43 19.44 2.37 -8.67
CA GLY A 43 20.47 3.40 -8.84
C GLY A 43 21.59 3.38 -7.78
N PHE A 44 22.61 4.21 -7.99
CA PHE A 44 23.66 4.43 -7.00
C PHE A 44 23.13 5.25 -5.82
N VAL A 45 23.17 4.66 -4.61
CA VAL A 45 22.75 5.32 -3.38
C VAL A 45 23.96 5.93 -2.70
N LYS A 46 24.04 7.26 -2.66
CA LYS A 46 25.09 7.97 -1.90
C LYS A 46 24.91 7.79 -0.38
N ASN A 47 23.66 7.83 0.09
CA ASN A 47 23.32 7.68 1.50
C ASN A 47 21.99 6.96 1.65
N VAL A 48 22.01 5.78 2.29
CA VAL A 48 20.79 4.99 2.52
C VAL A 48 19.83 5.71 3.46
N GLY A 49 20.35 6.48 4.42
CA GLY A 49 19.56 7.23 5.40
C GLY A 49 18.70 8.37 4.84
N GLU A 50 18.92 8.78 3.59
CA GLU A 50 18.06 9.75 2.90
C GLU A 50 16.89 9.08 2.16
N LEU A 51 17.00 7.78 1.88
CA LEU A 51 15.95 6.99 1.23
C LEU A 51 15.08 6.27 2.24
N LEU A 52 15.66 5.87 3.37
CA LEU A 52 14.99 5.11 4.43
C LEU A 52 15.30 5.75 5.78
N HIS A 53 14.27 5.95 6.58
CA HIS A 53 14.41 6.50 7.92
C HIS A 53 14.04 5.47 8.97
N VAL A 54 14.78 5.45 10.08
CA VAL A 54 14.43 4.61 11.24
C VAL A 54 13.04 5.03 11.75
N GLY A 55 12.17 4.06 11.98
CA GLY A 55 10.77 4.25 12.37
C GLY A 55 9.78 4.31 11.21
N GLN A 56 10.26 4.46 9.97
CA GLN A 56 9.41 4.51 8.77
C GLN A 56 8.81 3.14 8.46
N ASP A 57 7.53 3.12 8.07
CA ASP A 57 6.86 1.93 7.55
C ASP A 57 7.13 1.80 6.05
N VAL A 58 7.62 0.64 5.63
CA VAL A 58 8.00 0.34 4.25
C VAL A 58 7.44 -0.99 3.79
N ASN A 59 7.04 -1.03 2.52
CA ASN A 59 6.65 -2.28 1.87
C ASN A 59 7.88 -2.98 1.33
N VAL A 60 7.96 -4.28 1.58
CA VAL A 60 9.09 -5.14 1.24
C VAL A 60 8.61 -6.48 0.71
N LYS A 61 9.31 -7.01 -0.30
CA LYS A 61 9.06 -8.33 -0.86
C LYS A 61 10.03 -9.34 -0.25
N VAL A 62 9.51 -10.50 0.13
CA VAL A 62 10.33 -11.63 0.61
C VAL A 62 11.07 -12.27 -0.56
N LEU A 63 12.40 -12.30 -0.49
CA LEU A 63 13.24 -13.01 -1.46
C LEU A 63 13.64 -14.39 -0.96
N GLU A 64 13.99 -14.48 0.32
CA GLU A 64 14.46 -15.71 0.95
C GLU A 64 14.13 -15.69 2.43
N ILE A 65 13.86 -16.86 3.00
CA ILE A 65 13.51 -17.04 4.41
C ILE A 65 14.51 -18.00 5.02
N ASP A 66 15.19 -17.56 6.08
CA ASP A 66 16.04 -18.40 6.89
C ASP A 66 15.32 -18.71 8.21
N GLU A 67 14.72 -19.90 8.27
CA GLU A 67 13.95 -20.36 9.43
C GLU A 67 14.85 -20.66 10.64
N ALA A 68 16.14 -20.97 10.41
CA ALA A 68 17.09 -21.31 11.46
C ALA A 68 17.55 -20.07 12.24
N ALA A 69 17.80 -18.97 11.53
CA ALA A 69 18.23 -17.70 12.09
C ALA A 69 17.09 -16.71 12.34
N GLN A 70 15.85 -17.06 11.97
CA GLN A 70 14.67 -16.18 11.97
C GLN A 70 14.90 -14.85 11.21
N LYS A 71 15.66 -14.93 10.11
CA LYS A 71 16.00 -13.78 9.27
C LYS A 71 15.35 -13.92 7.90
N ILE A 72 14.96 -12.80 7.32
CA ILE A 72 14.33 -12.77 5.99
C ILE A 72 15.08 -11.80 5.10
N SER A 73 15.50 -12.26 3.92
CA SER A 73 16.08 -11.40 2.91
C SER A 73 14.95 -10.68 2.17
N LEU A 74 15.00 -9.35 2.19
CA LEU A 74 13.93 -8.49 1.72
C LEU A 74 14.38 -7.59 0.58
N SER A 75 13.43 -7.18 -0.26
CA SER A 75 13.66 -6.25 -1.36
C SER A 75 12.59 -5.18 -1.47
N ILE A 76 13.02 -3.93 -1.61
CA ILE A 76 12.15 -2.77 -1.84
C ILE A 76 12.05 -2.50 -3.35
N ARG A 77 13.15 -2.63 -4.09
CA ARG A 77 13.19 -2.43 -5.54
C ARG A 77 12.26 -3.38 -6.29
N ALA A 78 12.07 -4.60 -5.79
CA ALA A 78 11.19 -5.59 -6.40
C ALA A 78 9.71 -5.17 -6.39
N LEU A 79 9.37 -4.12 -5.64
CA LEU A 79 8.05 -3.51 -5.57
C LEU A 79 7.94 -2.23 -6.40
N GLN A 80 9.04 -1.73 -6.98
CA GLN A 80 9.05 -0.46 -7.71
C GLN A 80 8.39 -0.51 -9.10
N GLU A 81 7.78 -1.63 -9.52
CA GLU A 81 6.85 -1.63 -10.66
C GLU A 81 5.51 -2.32 -10.34
N LYS A 82 4.48 -1.47 -10.40
CA LYS A 82 3.02 -1.62 -10.33
C LYS A 82 2.37 -1.61 -8.93
N PRO A 83 1.45 -0.64 -8.67
CA PRO A 83 0.83 -0.42 -7.39
C PRO A 83 -0.26 -1.47 -7.16
N GLN A 84 0.03 -2.46 -6.33
CA GLN A 84 -0.99 -3.42 -5.89
C GLN A 84 -1.28 -3.23 -4.41
N VAL A 85 -2.20 -2.29 -4.22
CA VAL A 85 -3.17 -2.20 -3.13
C VAL A 85 -3.42 -3.53 -2.39
N LYS A 86 -3.51 -3.39 -1.05
CA LYS A 86 -4.20 -4.22 -0.02
C LYS A 86 -3.23 -4.98 0.89
N ARG A 87 -3.36 -4.96 2.22
CA ARG A 87 -4.59 -5.05 3.02
C ARG A 87 -4.47 -4.24 4.31
N ARG A 88 -5.51 -3.43 4.58
CA ARG A 88 -5.82 -2.91 5.91
C ARG A 88 -5.99 -4.09 6.86
N ASP A 89 -5.10 -4.21 7.85
CA ASP A 89 -5.36 -5.05 9.01
C ASP A 89 -6.53 -4.40 9.79
N ALA A 90 -7.54 -5.21 10.06
CA ALA A 90 -8.74 -4.97 10.88
C ALA A 90 -9.25 -3.52 11.03
N MET A 91 -10.25 -3.15 10.22
CA MET A 91 -11.39 -2.41 10.76
C MET A 91 -12.63 -3.30 10.66
N PRO A 92 -13.42 -3.43 11.74
CA PRO A 92 -14.61 -4.28 11.75
C PRO A 92 -15.55 -3.82 10.65
N ARG A 93 -16.29 -4.77 10.05
CA ARG A 93 -17.45 -4.46 9.23
C ARG A 93 -18.38 -3.56 10.04
N LYS A 94 -18.31 -2.25 9.84
CA LYS A 94 -19.47 -1.43 10.12
C LYS A 94 -20.44 -1.74 8.99
N THR A 95 -21.57 -2.30 9.40
CA THR A 95 -22.65 -2.84 8.59
C THR A 95 -23.12 -1.84 7.55
N LEU A 96 -23.81 -2.35 6.52
CA LEU A 96 -24.42 -1.63 5.39
C LEU A 96 -25.51 -0.60 5.78
N GLN A 97 -25.41 0.08 6.93
CA GLN A 97 -26.44 0.98 7.46
C GLN A 97 -26.02 2.44 7.66
N ASP A 98 -24.78 2.83 7.33
CA ASP A 98 -24.36 4.24 7.40
C ASP A 98 -24.34 4.90 6.00
N HIS A 99 -25.43 4.69 5.25
CA HIS A 99 -25.78 5.47 4.06
C HIS A 99 -27.23 5.91 4.22
N VAL A 100 -27.49 6.72 5.26
CA VAL A 100 -28.70 7.53 5.38
C VAL A 100 -28.28 8.96 5.65
N ASN A 101 -27.90 9.68 4.59
CA ASN A 101 -28.34 11.06 4.50
C ASN A 101 -29.48 11.09 3.48
N GLU A 102 -30.66 10.85 4.01
CA GLU A 102 -31.95 11.12 3.39
C GLU A 102 -32.13 12.63 3.31
N SER A 103 -31.72 13.22 2.18
CA SER A 103 -32.01 14.56 1.62
C SER A 103 -31.03 14.66 0.45
N ASP A 104 -31.39 14.52 -0.83
CA ASP A 104 -32.37 15.28 -1.59
C ASP A 104 -33.05 14.39 -2.66
N ALA A 105 -34.29 13.99 -2.41
CA ALA A 105 -35.15 13.41 -3.44
C ALA A 105 -35.70 14.54 -4.34
N ASN A 106 -34.88 15.14 -5.21
CA ASN A 106 -35.34 16.04 -6.29
C ASN A 106 -34.34 16.28 -7.45
N GLY A 107 -33.17 15.64 -7.48
CA GLY A 107 -32.14 15.92 -8.50
C GLY A 107 -32.29 15.23 -9.87
N PHE A 108 -33.21 14.26 -10.02
CA PHE A 108 -33.27 13.40 -11.21
C PHE A 108 -34.38 13.71 -12.23
N ASN A 109 -35.15 14.79 -12.04
CA ASN A 109 -36.20 15.18 -13.00
C ASN A 109 -35.86 16.43 -13.83
N SER A 110 -34.73 17.11 -13.60
CA SER A 110 -34.44 18.42 -14.22
C SER A 110 -33.55 18.38 -15.47
N LEU A 111 -33.24 17.18 -16.00
CA LEU A 111 -32.59 17.03 -17.31
C LEU A 111 -33.55 16.58 -18.42
N LYS A 112 -34.77 16.16 -18.05
CA LYS A 112 -35.84 15.88 -19.00
C LYS A 112 -36.57 17.16 -19.42
N ASP A 113 -36.57 18.16 -18.54
CA ASP A 113 -37.22 19.46 -18.70
C ASP A 113 -36.48 20.37 -19.72
N LYS A 114 -35.14 20.34 -19.73
CA LYS A 114 -34.33 21.15 -20.67
C LYS A 114 -34.27 20.63 -22.11
N LEU A 115 -34.79 19.43 -22.39
CA LEU A 115 -34.84 18.88 -23.75
C LEU A 115 -36.15 19.25 -24.48
N GLN A 116 -37.20 19.58 -23.74
CA GLN A 116 -38.48 20.03 -24.30
C GLN A 116 -38.39 21.47 -24.84
N GLU A 117 -37.60 22.33 -24.18
CA GLU A 117 -37.51 23.77 -24.47
C GLU A 117 -36.80 24.11 -25.81
N TRP A 118 -36.08 23.16 -26.42
CA TRP A 118 -35.41 23.38 -27.72
C TRP A 118 -36.28 23.08 -28.95
N ILE A 119 -37.39 22.37 -28.80
CA ILE A 119 -38.24 21.94 -29.94
C ILE A 119 -39.26 23.03 -30.32
N GLU A 120 -39.56 23.98 -29.42
CA GLU A 120 -40.52 25.08 -29.67
C GLU A 120 -39.88 26.37 -30.21
N GLN A 121 -38.55 26.52 -30.19
CA GLN A 121 -37.87 27.75 -30.63
C GLN A 121 -37.40 27.74 -32.10
N SER A 122 -37.58 26.63 -32.83
CA SER A 122 -37.22 26.52 -34.27
C SER A 122 -38.44 26.36 -35.18
N GLY A 123 -39.61 26.84 -34.74
CA GLY A 123 -40.90 26.63 -35.41
C GLY A 123 -41.69 27.90 -35.77
N GLN A 124 -41.04 29.05 -35.98
CA GLN A 124 -41.61 30.20 -36.69
C GLN A 124 -40.58 30.86 -37.60
#